data_AF-A0A2P6RWU9-F1
#
_entry.id   AF-A0A2P6RWU9-F1
#
_cell.length_a   1.000
_cell.length_b   1.000
_cell.length_c   1.000
_cell.angle_alpha   90.00
_cell.angle_beta   90.00
_cell.angle_gamma   90.00
#
_symmetry.space_group_name_H-M   'P 1'
#
loop_
_entity.id
_entity.type
_entity.pdbx_description
1 polymer ?
#
loop_
_entity_poly.entity_id
_entity_poly.type
_entity_poly.pdbx_seq_one_letter_code
_entity_poly.pdbx_strand_id
1 'polypeptide(L)'
;MKDLGKTRFCLGLELEHRRDGILIHQSAYTQKMLRRFNTDKIKPSSTPMVVRSLDPKKDPFRPKDDDEEVLEAEVPYLSAIGALLYLAQCTRPDISFAVNLLARYSSAPTRRHWTGVKDIFRYLSSTIDMGLFYPYRKKMDSDPSNVRNATHSGLRSLSPSQNDISVLEGFADAGYLSDPHKGRSQTGYVFTMGKTAISWRSTKQTLVATSSNHAEIIALHEAVRECIWLRSIVTHVRSNCGLKSTTDEPTSIYEDNAACIEQMKQGYIKGDNTKHISPKFFYNQQQQKLLKIKVNQVRSEDNVADLFTKSLPKSTFEKHVARIGLRKLSELP
;
A
#
# COMPACT_ATOMS: atom_id res chain seq x y z
N MET A 1 -34.26 14.93 -13.67
CA MET A 1 -33.03 14.78 -12.86
C MET A 1 -32.16 16.01 -13.15
N LYS A 2 -31.71 16.76 -12.13
CA LYS A 2 -30.92 18.00 -12.33
C LYS A 2 -29.43 17.65 -12.29
N ASP A 3 -28.70 18.03 -13.33
CA ASP A 3 -27.24 17.91 -13.35
C ASP A 3 -26.62 18.93 -12.37
N LEU A 4 -25.85 18.43 -11.39
CA LEU A 4 -25.16 19.23 -10.37
C LEU A 4 -23.69 19.47 -10.73
N GLY A 5 -23.27 19.07 -11.93
CA GLY A 5 -21.89 19.12 -12.39
C GLY A 5 -21.03 18.01 -11.79
N LYS A 6 -19.70 18.16 -11.91
CA LYS A 6 -18.75 17.16 -11.44
C LYS A 6 -18.73 17.06 -9.92
N THR A 7 -18.76 15.82 -9.39
CA THR A 7 -18.63 15.53 -7.96
C THR A 7 -17.32 16.09 -7.41
N ARG A 8 -17.41 16.96 -6.41
CA ARG A 8 -16.25 17.53 -5.68
C ARG A 8 -16.03 16.91 -4.30
N PHE A 9 -17.05 16.26 -3.76
CA PHE A 9 -17.00 15.65 -2.43
C PHE A 9 -17.82 14.36 -2.41
N CYS A 10 -17.27 13.30 -1.82
CA CYS A 10 -17.96 12.02 -1.65
C CYS A 10 -17.46 11.33 -0.38
N LEU A 11 -18.36 11.00 0.56
CA LEU A 11 -18.04 10.21 1.77
C LEU A 11 -16.85 10.74 2.61
N GLY A 12 -16.66 12.06 2.70
CA GLY A 12 -15.53 12.64 3.44
C GLY A 12 -14.26 12.83 2.60
N LEU A 13 -14.31 12.52 1.31
CA LEU A 13 -13.19 12.65 0.36
C LEU A 13 -13.42 13.84 -0.57
N GLU A 14 -12.37 14.58 -0.85
CA GLU A 14 -12.34 15.70 -1.79
C GLU A 14 -11.85 15.20 -3.15
N LEU A 15 -12.51 15.61 -4.23
CA LEU A 15 -12.21 15.23 -5.61
C LEU A 15 -11.87 16.47 -6.42
N GLU A 16 -10.61 16.54 -6.87
CA GLU A 16 -10.10 17.61 -7.72
C GLU A 16 -9.94 17.11 -9.15
N HIS A 17 -10.78 17.63 -10.04
CA HIS A 17 -10.77 17.27 -11.45
C HIS A 17 -9.71 18.09 -12.19
N ARG A 18 -8.65 17.44 -12.66
CA ARG A 18 -7.62 18.02 -13.52
C ARG A 18 -7.87 17.69 -14.99
N ARG A 19 -7.06 18.28 -15.88
CA ARG A 19 -7.15 18.02 -17.32
C ARG A 19 -6.78 16.57 -17.66
N ASP A 20 -5.87 15.99 -16.89
CA ASP A 20 -5.24 14.70 -17.14
C ASP A 20 -5.63 13.62 -16.13
N GLY A 21 -6.51 13.91 -15.16
CA GLY A 21 -6.98 12.93 -14.20
C GLY A 21 -7.83 13.51 -13.07
N ILE A 22 -8.01 12.71 -12.02
CA ILE A 22 -8.73 13.08 -10.80
C ILE A 22 -7.81 12.85 -9.61
N LEU A 23 -7.61 13.87 -8.78
CA LEU A 23 -6.96 13.72 -7.48
C LEU A 23 -8.02 13.48 -6.40
N ILE A 24 -7.87 12.40 -5.63
CA ILE A 24 -8.68 12.14 -4.43
C ILE A 24 -7.83 12.43 -3.20
N HIS A 25 -8.25 13.36 -2.37
CA HIS A 25 -7.50 13.82 -1.20
C HIS A 25 -8.42 14.16 -0.02
N GLN A 26 -7.82 14.50 1.12
CA GLN A 26 -8.51 14.88 2.37
C GLN A 26 -7.79 16.07 3.03
N SER A 27 -7.51 17.10 2.24
CA SER A 27 -6.71 18.26 2.68
C SER A 27 -7.42 19.06 3.76
N ALA A 28 -8.73 19.31 3.63
CA ALA A 28 -9.50 20.02 4.64
C ALA A 28 -9.53 19.24 5.97
N TYR A 29 -9.69 17.91 5.89
CA TYR A 29 -9.64 17.05 7.08
C TYR A 29 -8.24 17.03 7.72
N THR A 30 -7.18 16.94 6.91
CA THR A 30 -5.79 17.00 7.38
C THR A 30 -5.51 18.30 8.12
N GLN A 31 -5.91 19.46 7.56
CA GLN A 31 -5.75 20.76 8.22
C GLN A 31 -6.51 20.82 9.56
N LYS A 32 -7.77 20.38 9.58
CA LYS A 32 -8.59 20.35 10.80
C LYS A 32 -7.95 19.46 11.87
N MET A 33 -7.42 18.31 11.47
CA MET A 33 -6.71 17.39 12.36
C MET A 33 -5.45 18.03 12.96
N LEU A 34 -4.60 18.64 12.13
CA LEU A 34 -3.37 19.29 12.59
C LEU A 34 -3.66 20.41 13.60
N ARG A 35 -4.68 21.24 13.34
CA ARG A 35 -5.13 22.26 14.31
C ARG A 35 -5.65 21.65 15.60
N ARG A 36 -6.46 20.57 15.52
CA ARG A 36 -7.02 19.89 16.69
C ARG A 36 -5.94 19.35 17.64
N PHE A 37 -4.81 18.88 17.10
CA PHE A 37 -3.70 18.33 17.89
C PHE A 37 -2.55 19.33 18.11
N ASN A 38 -2.75 20.63 17.81
CA ASN A 38 -1.76 21.69 17.97
C ASN A 38 -0.42 21.40 17.26
N THR A 39 -0.47 20.79 16.07
CA THR A 39 0.71 20.39 15.28
C THR A 39 0.90 21.17 13.99
N ASP A 40 0.05 22.17 13.74
CA ASP A 40 0.09 23.05 12.57
C ASP A 40 1.33 23.98 12.54
N LYS A 41 1.92 24.29 13.70
CA LYS A 41 3.11 25.16 13.82
C LYS A 41 4.42 24.41 14.08
N ILE A 42 4.40 23.08 14.04
CA ILE A 42 5.58 22.28 14.36
C ILE A 42 6.47 22.12 13.11
N LYS A 43 7.80 22.10 13.32
CA LYS A 43 8.79 21.88 12.26
C LYS A 43 8.45 20.64 11.41
N PRO A 44 8.27 20.78 10.09
CA PRO A 44 7.89 19.67 9.24
C PRO A 44 8.92 18.54 9.19
N SER A 45 8.45 17.33 8.84
CA SER A 45 9.27 16.15 8.57
C SER A 45 9.11 15.72 7.11
N SER A 46 10.12 15.05 6.54
CA SER A 46 10.05 14.47 5.19
C SER A 46 9.54 13.04 5.16
N THR A 47 9.55 12.34 6.30
CA THR A 47 9.01 10.98 6.44
C THR A 47 8.09 10.90 7.65
N PRO A 48 7.09 10.00 7.66
CA PRO A 48 6.15 9.85 8.77
C PRO A 48 6.77 9.22 10.02
N MET A 49 7.93 8.58 9.87
CA MET A 49 8.60 7.86 10.96
C MET A 49 10.10 7.77 10.67
N VAL A 50 10.90 7.69 11.73
CA VAL A 50 12.33 7.39 11.65
C VAL A 50 12.57 5.94 11.21
N VAL A 51 13.69 5.69 10.52
CA VAL A 51 14.15 4.32 10.24
C VAL A 51 14.41 3.61 11.56
N ARG A 52 13.73 2.50 11.78
CA ARG A 52 13.66 1.83 13.08
C ARG A 52 14.72 0.74 13.18
N SER A 53 15.34 0.61 14.36
CA SER A 53 16.15 -0.57 14.68
C SER A 53 15.27 -1.77 15.02
N LEU A 54 15.61 -2.95 14.52
CA LEU A 54 14.96 -4.21 14.92
C LEU A 54 15.63 -4.86 16.14
N ASP A 55 16.69 -4.26 16.68
CA ASP A 55 17.22 -4.61 18.00
C ASP A 55 16.21 -4.17 19.07
N PRO A 56 15.64 -5.09 19.89
CA PRO A 56 14.63 -4.75 20.89
C PRO A 56 15.02 -3.59 21.81
N LYS A 57 16.31 -3.47 22.16
CA LYS A 57 16.80 -2.43 23.07
C LYS A 57 16.95 -1.07 22.38
N LYS A 58 17.14 -1.06 21.07
CA LYS A 58 17.35 0.16 20.26
C LYS A 58 16.11 0.58 19.49
N ASP A 59 15.01 -0.16 19.58
CA ASP A 59 13.75 0.23 18.99
C ASP A 59 13.22 1.52 19.66
N PRO A 60 13.15 2.66 18.93
CA PRO A 60 12.64 3.92 19.47
C PRO A 60 11.20 3.84 19.95
N PHE A 61 10.44 2.85 19.45
CA PHE A 61 9.03 2.62 19.79
C PHE A 61 8.85 1.27 20.49
N ARG A 62 9.84 0.83 21.28
CA ARG A 62 9.71 -0.37 22.12
C ARG A 62 8.56 -0.21 23.15
N PRO A 63 8.01 -1.31 23.69
CA PRO A 63 7.08 -1.27 24.81
C PRO A 63 7.56 -0.41 26.00
N LYS A 64 6.62 -0.08 26.89
CA LYS A 64 6.91 0.63 28.14
C LYS A 64 7.90 -0.20 28.96
N ASP A 65 8.96 0.45 29.43
CA ASP A 65 9.87 -0.14 30.43
C ASP A 65 9.27 0.02 31.84
N ASP A 66 9.81 -0.68 32.83
CA ASP A 66 9.28 -0.64 34.20
C ASP A 66 9.40 0.76 34.83
N ASP A 67 10.46 1.50 34.48
CA ASP A 67 10.76 2.86 34.92
C ASP A 67 10.07 3.97 34.10
N GLU A 68 9.33 3.60 33.05
CA GLU A 68 8.58 4.57 32.25
C GLU A 68 7.11 4.67 32.64
N GLU A 69 6.61 5.90 32.64
CA GLU A 69 5.21 6.18 32.88
C GLU A 69 4.38 6.09 31.59
N VAL A 70 3.14 5.62 31.74
CA VAL A 70 2.11 5.73 30.70
C VAL A 70 1.75 7.21 30.54
N LEU A 71 1.41 7.63 29.32
CA LEU A 71 0.93 8.99 29.07
C LEU A 71 -0.28 9.30 29.96
N GLU A 72 -0.28 10.53 30.47
CA GLU A 72 -1.41 11.13 31.18
C GLU A 72 -2.68 11.11 30.31
N ALA A 73 -3.85 10.99 30.96
CA ALA A 73 -5.14 10.81 30.29
C ALA A 73 -5.52 12.01 29.39
N GLU A 74 -4.96 13.18 29.67
CA GLU A 74 -5.10 14.43 28.95
C GLU A 74 -4.44 14.38 27.57
N VAL A 75 -3.45 13.50 27.36
CA VAL A 75 -2.80 13.32 26.07
C VAL A 75 -3.71 12.46 25.18
N PRO A 76 -4.28 13.00 24.08
CA PRO A 76 -5.35 12.35 23.33
C PRO A 76 -4.82 11.29 22.34
N TYR A 77 -4.01 10.34 22.82
CA TYR A 77 -3.28 9.36 22.00
C TYR A 77 -4.22 8.51 21.14
N LEU A 78 -5.22 7.87 21.74
CA LEU A 78 -6.22 7.06 21.05
C LEU A 78 -6.98 7.86 20.00
N SER A 79 -7.36 9.10 20.33
CA SER A 79 -8.05 9.97 19.38
C SER A 79 -7.15 10.37 18.22
N ALA A 80 -5.86 10.56 18.43
CA ALA A 80 -4.90 10.86 17.38
C ALA A 80 -4.71 9.64 16.46
N ILE A 81 -4.54 8.44 17.03
CA ILE A 81 -4.47 7.19 16.26
C ILE A 81 -5.73 6.99 15.42
N GLY A 82 -6.92 7.17 15.99
CA GLY A 82 -8.17 7.07 15.23
C GLY A 82 -8.27 8.06 14.08
N ALA A 83 -7.86 9.31 14.30
CA ALA A 83 -7.85 10.34 13.27
C ALA A 83 -6.88 10.01 12.11
N LEU A 84 -5.69 9.52 12.45
CA LEU A 84 -4.65 9.11 11.51
C LEU A 84 -5.03 7.83 10.74
N LEU A 85 -5.69 6.86 11.40
CA LEU A 85 -6.16 5.64 10.75
C LEU A 85 -7.16 5.95 9.62
N TYR A 86 -8.03 6.94 9.81
CA TYR A 86 -8.96 7.36 8.75
C TYR A 86 -8.22 7.89 7.50
N LEU A 87 -7.21 8.75 7.68
CA LEU A 87 -6.37 9.18 6.56
C LEU A 87 -5.64 8.00 5.90
N ALA A 88 -5.02 7.15 6.71
CA ALA A 88 -4.23 6.00 6.26
C ALA A 88 -5.05 5.03 5.41
N GLN A 89 -6.34 4.86 5.73
CA GLN A 89 -7.23 3.92 5.05
C GLN A 89 -7.90 4.50 3.80
N CYS A 90 -7.97 5.83 3.67
CA CYS A 90 -8.73 6.49 2.61
C CYS A 90 -7.87 7.13 1.53
N THR A 91 -6.87 7.95 1.91
CA THR A 91 -6.11 8.77 0.92
C THR A 91 -4.61 8.85 1.18
N ARG A 92 -4.13 8.38 2.32
CA ARG A 92 -2.73 8.46 2.74
C ARG A 92 -2.11 7.09 3.01
N PRO A 93 -2.03 6.19 2.01
CA PRO A 93 -1.38 4.89 2.16
C PRO A 93 0.04 4.98 2.71
N ASP A 94 0.75 6.06 2.42
CA ASP A 94 2.13 6.35 2.80
C ASP A 94 2.36 6.44 4.32
N ILE A 95 1.33 6.68 5.13
CA ILE A 95 1.45 6.67 6.60
C ILE A 95 1.02 5.35 7.24
N SER A 96 0.54 4.38 6.46
CA SER A 96 -0.14 3.17 6.97
C SER A 96 0.72 2.37 7.94
N PHE A 97 1.99 2.12 7.60
CA PHE A 97 2.89 1.38 8.48
C PHE A 97 3.12 2.08 9.81
N ALA A 98 3.42 3.39 9.75
CA ALA A 98 3.70 4.19 10.93
C ALA A 98 2.51 4.23 11.90
N VAL A 99 1.31 4.46 11.36
CA VAL A 99 0.07 4.47 12.15
C VAL A 99 -0.23 3.08 12.71
N ASN A 100 -0.12 2.01 11.92
CA ASN A 100 -0.39 0.64 12.37
C ASN A 100 0.58 0.20 13.48
N LEU A 101 1.86 0.58 13.39
CA LEU A 101 2.84 0.31 14.43
C LEU A 101 2.48 1.01 15.74
N LEU A 102 2.23 2.32 15.70
CA LEU A 102 1.94 3.12 16.90
C LEU A 102 0.60 2.74 17.53
N ALA A 103 -0.39 2.32 16.73
CA ALA A 103 -1.67 1.84 17.24
C ALA A 103 -1.54 0.63 18.18
N ARG A 104 -0.45 -0.15 18.11
CA ARG A 104 -0.21 -1.31 18.98
C ARG A 104 -0.04 -0.96 20.46
N TYR A 105 0.34 0.29 20.75
CA TYR A 105 0.63 0.77 22.10
C TYR A 105 -0.54 1.53 22.73
N SER A 106 -1.70 1.50 22.09
CA SER A 106 -2.92 2.20 22.49
C SER A 106 -3.38 1.95 23.94
N SER A 107 -3.06 0.79 24.52
CA SER A 107 -3.43 0.45 25.90
C SER A 107 -2.49 1.03 26.96
N ALA A 108 -1.23 1.30 26.60
CA ALA A 108 -0.21 1.81 27.51
C ALA A 108 0.83 2.65 26.72
N PRO A 109 0.42 3.77 26.11
CA PRO A 109 1.32 4.60 25.31
C PRO A 109 2.28 5.35 26.24
N THR A 110 3.47 5.71 25.74
CA THR A 110 4.49 6.45 26.49
C THR A 110 4.86 7.71 25.72
N ARG A 111 5.70 8.57 26.30
CA ARG A 111 6.20 9.78 25.62
C ARG A 111 6.86 9.45 24.26
N ARG A 112 7.55 8.31 24.15
CA ARG A 112 8.17 7.83 22.90
C ARG A 112 7.12 7.57 21.82
N HIS A 113 6.03 6.91 22.18
CA HIS A 113 4.91 6.65 21.27
C HIS A 113 4.23 7.95 20.83
N TRP A 114 4.04 8.91 21.74
CA TRP A 114 3.48 10.21 21.39
C TRP A 114 4.38 11.02 20.45
N THR A 115 5.69 10.97 20.65
CA THR A 115 6.65 11.57 19.71
C THR A 115 6.51 10.96 18.32
N GLY A 116 6.35 9.64 18.21
CA GLY A 116 6.07 8.99 16.92
C GLY A 116 4.78 9.48 16.26
N VAL A 117 3.71 9.68 17.03
CA VAL A 117 2.45 10.25 16.51
C VAL A 117 2.65 11.70 16.03
N LYS A 118 3.41 12.50 16.79
CA LYS A 118 3.78 13.86 16.37
C LYS A 118 4.61 13.85 15.09
N ASP A 119 5.49 12.87 14.87
CA ASP A 119 6.28 12.77 13.65
C ASP A 119 5.40 12.55 12.41
N ILE A 120 4.34 11.75 12.54
CA ILE A 120 3.34 11.61 11.48
C ILE A 120 2.65 12.95 11.22
N PHE A 121 2.25 13.68 12.25
CA PHE A 121 1.67 15.02 12.08
C PHE A 121 2.63 16.01 11.43
N ARG A 122 3.92 16.00 11.79
CA ARG A 122 4.97 16.84 11.17
C ARG A 122 5.16 16.52 9.70
N TYR A 123 4.99 15.27 9.31
CA TYR A 123 5.02 14.86 7.91
C TYR A 123 3.75 15.26 7.16
N LEU A 124 2.58 15.10 7.77
CA LEU A 124 1.31 15.54 7.20
C LEU A 124 1.28 17.07 7.00
N SER A 125 1.92 17.85 7.86
CA SER A 125 1.93 19.32 7.75
C SER A 125 2.68 19.86 6.51
N SER A 126 3.68 19.14 5.99
CA SER A 126 4.35 19.44 4.72
C SER A 126 3.72 18.76 3.50
N THR A 127 2.70 17.91 3.70
CA THR A 127 2.06 17.09 2.65
C THR A 127 0.54 17.20 2.69
N ILE A 128 0.01 18.33 3.16
CA ILE A 128 -1.43 18.57 3.35
C ILE A 128 -2.20 18.43 2.03
N ASP A 129 -1.60 18.88 0.92
CA ASP A 129 -2.18 18.89 -0.41
C ASP A 129 -1.91 17.60 -1.20
N MET A 130 -1.41 16.54 -0.54
CA MET A 130 -1.20 15.24 -1.19
C MET A 130 -2.48 14.39 -1.24
N GLY A 131 -2.64 13.67 -2.34
CA GLY A 131 -3.68 12.67 -2.54
C GLY A 131 -3.35 11.66 -3.63
N LEU A 132 -4.25 10.71 -3.87
CA LEU A 132 -4.13 9.68 -4.90
C LEU A 132 -4.61 10.23 -6.24
N PHE A 133 -3.71 10.30 -7.23
CA PHE A 133 -4.00 10.87 -8.54
C PHE A 133 -4.26 9.79 -9.58
N TYR A 134 -5.49 9.68 -10.06
CA TYR A 134 -5.91 8.72 -11.07
C TYR A 134 -5.90 9.37 -12.46
N PRO A 135 -4.91 9.05 -13.33
CA PRO A 135 -4.81 9.65 -14.65
C PRO A 135 -5.92 9.15 -15.58
N TYR A 136 -6.42 10.04 -16.45
CA TYR A 136 -7.25 9.64 -17.58
C TYR A 136 -6.44 8.88 -18.61
N ARG A 137 -7.12 8.00 -19.36
CA ARG A 137 -6.53 7.35 -20.53
C ARG A 137 -6.12 8.41 -21.54
N LYS A 138 -4.81 8.56 -21.78
CA LYS A 138 -4.32 9.29 -22.94
C LYS A 138 -4.89 8.60 -24.18
N LYS A 139 -5.67 9.33 -24.97
CA LYS A 139 -5.98 8.87 -26.33
C LYS A 139 -4.63 8.73 -27.02
N MET A 140 -4.31 7.54 -27.52
CA MET A 140 -3.24 7.44 -28.51
C MET A 140 -3.69 8.32 -29.67
N ASP A 141 -2.90 9.33 -30.02
CA ASP A 141 -3.10 10.02 -31.28
C ASP A 141 -2.96 8.96 -32.38
N SER A 142 -4.10 8.56 -32.94
CA SER A 142 -4.14 7.79 -34.16
C SER A 142 -3.76 8.74 -35.29
N ASP A 143 -2.48 9.06 -35.41
CA ASP A 143 -1.98 9.66 -36.64
C ASP A 143 -2.07 8.60 -37.74
N PRO A 144 -2.96 8.76 -38.74
CA PRO A 144 -3.14 7.78 -39.80
C PRO A 144 -1.90 7.62 -40.70
N SER A 145 -0.89 8.50 -40.57
CA SER A 145 0.30 8.49 -41.40
C SER A 145 1.32 7.39 -41.06
N ASN A 146 1.23 6.76 -39.87
CA ASN A 146 2.19 5.75 -39.43
C ASN A 146 1.79 4.28 -39.73
N VAL A 147 0.67 4.05 -40.41
CA VAL A 147 0.12 2.69 -40.63
C VAL A 147 0.75 1.96 -41.83
N ARG A 148 1.61 2.60 -42.63
CA ARG A 148 2.09 2.01 -43.90
C ARG A 148 3.35 1.14 -43.84
N ASN A 149 4.07 1.06 -42.72
CA ASN A 149 5.36 0.36 -42.67
C ASN A 149 5.41 -0.85 -41.71
N ALA A 150 4.32 -1.61 -41.58
CA ALA A 150 4.28 -2.81 -40.74
C ALA A 150 3.73 -4.04 -41.48
N THR A 151 4.32 -4.37 -42.62
CA THR A 151 4.22 -5.71 -43.21
C THR A 151 5.63 -6.22 -43.50
N HIS A 152 5.94 -7.41 -42.98
CA HIS A 152 7.24 -8.11 -42.96
C HIS A 152 8.14 -7.86 -41.74
N SER A 153 7.79 -8.48 -40.61
CA SER A 153 8.69 -9.41 -39.90
C SER A 153 7.96 -10.03 -38.70
N GLY A 154 7.98 -11.36 -38.65
CA GLY A 154 7.42 -12.11 -37.55
C GLY A 154 8.30 -12.00 -36.31
N LEU A 155 7.79 -11.35 -35.27
CA LEU A 155 7.93 -11.73 -33.86
C LEU A 155 7.01 -10.79 -33.07
N ARG A 156 5.82 -11.27 -32.66
CA ARG A 156 5.02 -10.53 -31.66
C ARG A 156 5.73 -10.65 -30.32
N SER A 157 6.55 -9.66 -30.01
CA SER A 157 6.90 -9.31 -28.62
C SER A 157 5.60 -9.02 -27.87
N LEU A 158 5.16 -9.95 -27.02
CA LEU A 158 4.13 -9.73 -26.00
C LEU A 158 4.72 -8.84 -24.90
N SER A 159 4.96 -7.58 -25.23
CA SER A 159 5.10 -6.54 -24.21
C SER A 159 3.72 -5.90 -24.03
N PRO A 160 3.09 -5.99 -22.84
CA PRO A 160 1.90 -5.19 -22.56
C PRO A 160 2.28 -3.73 -22.78
N SER A 161 1.49 -3.01 -23.58
CA SER A 161 1.68 -1.58 -23.77
C SER A 161 1.82 -0.92 -22.39
N GLN A 162 2.98 -0.30 -22.12
CA GLN A 162 3.40 0.21 -20.80
C GLN A 162 2.50 1.31 -20.17
N ASN A 163 1.32 1.55 -20.75
CA ASN A 163 0.38 2.62 -20.41
C ASN A 163 -1.09 2.16 -20.39
N ASP A 164 -1.39 0.87 -20.24
CA ASP A 164 -2.79 0.48 -20.04
C ASP A 164 -3.24 0.78 -18.60
N ILE A 165 -3.98 1.88 -18.45
CA ILE A 165 -4.54 2.38 -17.18
C ILE A 165 -5.57 1.42 -16.58
N SER A 166 -5.99 0.39 -17.33
CA SER A 166 -6.97 -0.60 -16.88
C SER A 166 -6.39 -1.88 -16.26
N VAL A 167 -5.06 -2.01 -16.18
CA VAL A 167 -4.43 -3.20 -15.60
C VAL A 167 -4.38 -3.07 -14.08
N LEU A 168 -4.91 -4.08 -13.40
CA LEU A 168 -4.76 -4.29 -11.97
C LEU A 168 -3.43 -5.00 -11.71
N GLU A 169 -2.59 -4.44 -10.85
CA GLU A 169 -1.31 -5.00 -10.45
C GLU A 169 -1.18 -4.97 -8.92
N GLY A 170 -0.64 -6.03 -8.33
CA GLY A 170 -0.42 -6.14 -6.89
C GLY A 170 1.06 -6.24 -6.54
N PHE A 171 1.43 -5.77 -5.36
CA PHE A 171 2.73 -5.98 -4.72
C PHE A 171 2.49 -6.50 -3.31
N ALA A 172 3.28 -7.46 -2.87
CA ALA A 172 3.23 -8.01 -1.52
C ALA A 172 4.65 -8.06 -0.93
N ASP A 173 4.72 -7.90 0.39
CA ASP A 173 5.96 -7.96 1.17
C ASP A 173 5.65 -8.33 2.62
N ALA A 174 6.63 -8.93 3.29
CA ALA A 174 6.61 -9.17 4.72
C ALA A 174 7.84 -8.59 5.44
N GLY A 175 7.58 -7.70 6.40
CA GLY A 175 8.59 -7.27 7.36
C GLY A 175 8.83 -8.37 8.39
N TYR A 176 9.70 -9.35 8.08
CA TYR A 176 10.02 -10.47 8.97
C TYR A 176 10.55 -9.97 10.32
N LEU A 177 9.95 -10.44 11.42
CA LEU A 177 10.28 -10.02 12.80
C LEU A 177 10.28 -8.50 13.02
N SER A 178 9.46 -7.76 12.26
CA SER A 178 9.28 -6.32 12.42
C SER A 178 8.60 -5.92 13.74
N ASP A 179 8.10 -6.87 14.53
CA ASP A 179 7.78 -6.73 15.95
C ASP A 179 8.77 -7.60 16.74
N PRO A 180 9.98 -7.08 17.07
CA PRO A 180 11.02 -7.86 17.72
C PRO A 180 10.66 -8.22 19.17
N HIS A 181 9.68 -7.54 19.77
CA HIS A 181 9.23 -7.76 21.14
C HIS A 181 8.25 -8.93 21.28
N LYS A 182 7.53 -9.26 20.20
CA LYS A 182 6.55 -10.36 20.16
C LYS A 182 6.89 -11.44 19.14
N GLY A 183 8.04 -11.32 18.46
CA GLY A 183 8.46 -12.22 17.39
C GLY A 183 7.46 -12.28 16.24
N ARG A 184 6.80 -11.15 15.90
CA ARG A 184 5.79 -11.10 14.84
C ARG A 184 6.30 -10.34 13.63
N SER A 185 5.84 -10.74 12.46
CA SER A 185 6.11 -10.04 11.20
C SER A 185 4.99 -9.05 10.86
N GLN A 186 5.22 -8.20 9.86
CA GLN A 186 4.24 -7.27 9.31
C GLN A 186 3.91 -7.72 7.89
N THR A 187 2.63 -7.91 7.57
CA THR A 187 2.18 -8.07 6.19
C THR A 187 1.93 -6.69 5.58
N GLY A 188 2.45 -6.48 4.38
CA GLY A 188 2.19 -5.33 3.54
C GLY A 188 1.74 -5.75 2.15
N TYR A 189 0.73 -5.09 1.60
CA TYR A 189 0.43 -5.18 0.18
C TYR A 189 -0.14 -3.88 -0.36
N VAL A 190 -0.03 -3.69 -1.68
CA VAL A 190 -0.72 -2.63 -2.42
C VAL A 190 -1.13 -3.12 -3.79
N PHE A 191 -2.37 -2.83 -4.16
CA PHE A 191 -2.91 -3.00 -5.48
C PHE A 191 -3.07 -1.65 -6.15
N THR A 192 -2.57 -1.53 -7.37
CA THR A 192 -2.65 -0.33 -8.17
C THR A 192 -3.44 -0.59 -9.45
N MET A 193 -4.12 0.45 -9.93
CA MET A 193 -4.73 0.49 -11.25
C MET A 193 -4.34 1.82 -11.87
N GLY A 194 -3.73 1.78 -13.06
CA GLY A 194 -3.16 3.00 -13.65
C GLY A 194 -2.03 3.60 -12.83
N LYS A 195 -1.18 2.76 -12.22
CA LYS A 195 -0.05 3.17 -11.35
C LYS A 195 -0.47 3.95 -10.09
N THR A 196 -1.75 3.87 -9.72
CA THR A 196 -2.30 4.55 -8.53
C THR A 196 -2.95 3.52 -7.63
N ALA A 197 -2.65 3.60 -6.33
CA ALA A 197 -3.19 2.66 -5.35
C ALA A 197 -4.73 2.71 -5.30
N ILE A 198 -5.35 1.54 -5.25
CA ILE A 198 -6.80 1.37 -5.08
C ILE A 198 -7.16 0.52 -3.86
N SER A 199 -6.23 -0.32 -3.41
CA SER A 199 -6.36 -1.11 -2.18
C SER A 199 -4.97 -1.34 -1.62
N TRP A 200 -4.81 -1.27 -0.29
CA TRP A 200 -3.55 -1.48 0.38
C TRP A 200 -3.80 -1.95 1.81
N ARG A 201 -2.76 -2.55 2.40
CA ARG A 201 -2.80 -2.97 3.79
C ARG A 201 -1.43 -2.95 4.42
N SER A 202 -1.40 -2.55 5.68
CA SER A 202 -0.29 -2.74 6.60
C SER A 202 -0.84 -3.34 7.89
N THR A 203 -0.49 -4.59 8.20
CA THR A 203 -1.01 -5.26 9.40
C THR A 203 0.00 -6.20 10.03
N LYS A 204 -0.01 -6.28 11.36
CA LYS A 204 0.80 -7.28 12.07
C LYS A 204 0.26 -8.67 11.81
N GLN A 205 1.15 -9.62 11.52
CA GLN A 205 0.78 -11.02 11.35
C GLN A 205 0.31 -11.61 12.68
N THR A 206 -0.80 -12.35 12.61
CA THR A 206 -1.39 -13.06 13.75
C THR A 206 -0.70 -14.39 14.03
N LEU A 207 0.04 -14.94 13.07
CA LEU A 207 0.88 -16.13 13.23
C LEU A 207 2.34 -15.74 13.46
N VAL A 208 3.09 -16.56 14.19
CA VAL A 208 4.55 -16.41 14.32
C VAL A 208 5.13 -17.09 13.09
N ALA A 209 5.78 -16.30 12.23
CA ALA A 209 6.53 -16.87 11.12
C ALA A 209 7.83 -17.46 11.64
N THR A 210 8.15 -18.67 11.20
CA THR A 210 9.36 -19.42 11.56
C THR A 210 10.56 -19.10 10.65
N SER A 211 10.32 -18.38 9.56
CA SER A 211 11.34 -17.92 8.61
C SER A 211 10.83 -16.70 7.84
N SER A 212 11.73 -15.96 7.18
CA SER A 212 11.34 -14.88 6.26
C SER A 212 10.40 -15.39 5.17
N ASN A 213 10.75 -16.50 4.51
CA ASN A 213 9.91 -17.15 3.51
C ASN A 213 8.49 -17.46 4.02
N HIS A 214 8.35 -17.97 5.24
CA HIS A 214 7.02 -18.23 5.82
C HIS A 214 6.23 -16.92 6.02
N ALA A 215 6.90 -15.83 6.42
CA ALA A 215 6.24 -14.52 6.54
C ALA A 215 5.77 -14.00 5.18
N GLU A 216 6.57 -14.14 4.13
CA GLU A 216 6.20 -13.75 2.76
C GLU A 216 5.00 -14.55 2.25
N ILE A 217 4.97 -15.86 2.49
CA ILE A 217 3.84 -16.70 2.08
C ILE A 217 2.53 -16.27 2.75
N ILE A 218 2.60 -15.84 4.02
CA ILE A 218 1.45 -15.28 4.73
C ILE A 218 1.03 -13.95 4.09
N ALA A 219 1.99 -13.06 3.78
CA ALA A 219 1.71 -11.78 3.14
C ALA A 219 1.09 -11.95 1.74
N LEU A 220 1.71 -12.78 0.90
CA LEU A 220 1.20 -13.15 -0.42
C LEU A 220 -0.20 -13.75 -0.33
N HIS A 221 -0.47 -14.59 0.66
CA HIS A 221 -1.81 -15.15 0.85
C HIS A 221 -2.88 -14.09 1.14
N GLU A 222 -2.57 -13.10 1.97
CA GLU A 222 -3.48 -11.99 2.22
C GLU A 222 -3.68 -11.13 0.95
N ALA A 223 -2.61 -10.87 0.20
CA ALA A 223 -2.67 -10.14 -1.06
C ALA A 223 -3.50 -10.90 -2.11
N VAL A 224 -3.34 -12.22 -2.25
CA VAL A 224 -4.12 -13.04 -3.20
C VAL A 224 -5.61 -13.00 -2.87
N ARG A 225 -5.99 -13.10 -1.58
CA ARG A 225 -7.40 -13.00 -1.17
C ARG A 225 -8.00 -11.65 -1.58
N GLU A 226 -7.28 -10.57 -1.34
CA GLU A 226 -7.68 -9.22 -1.75
C GLU A 226 -7.79 -9.11 -3.28
N CYS A 227 -6.81 -9.63 -4.02
CA CYS A 227 -6.79 -9.65 -5.48
C CYS A 227 -8.03 -10.31 -6.07
N ILE A 228 -8.43 -11.48 -5.57
CA ILE A 228 -9.62 -12.19 -6.05
C ILE A 228 -10.89 -11.37 -5.82
N TRP A 229 -11.01 -10.71 -4.67
CA TRP A 229 -12.12 -9.81 -4.38
C TRP A 229 -12.12 -8.57 -5.28
N LEU A 230 -10.95 -7.92 -5.46
CA LEU A 230 -10.79 -6.78 -6.36
C LEU A 230 -11.14 -7.13 -7.80
N ARG A 231 -10.73 -8.30 -8.30
CA ARG A 231 -11.10 -8.77 -9.64
C ARG A 231 -12.61 -8.86 -9.80
N SER A 232 -13.33 -9.33 -8.78
CA SER A 232 -14.80 -9.41 -8.80
C SER A 232 -15.43 -8.02 -8.87
N ILE A 233 -14.98 -7.08 -8.03
CA ILE A 233 -15.52 -5.71 -8.01
C ILE A 233 -15.19 -4.95 -9.29
N VAL A 234 -13.93 -5.00 -9.73
CA VAL A 234 -13.51 -4.33 -10.97
C VAL A 234 -14.31 -4.85 -12.15
N THR A 235 -14.51 -6.16 -12.25
CA THR A 235 -15.34 -6.76 -13.31
C THR A 235 -16.78 -6.27 -13.21
N HIS A 236 -17.37 -6.27 -12.03
CA HIS A 236 -18.75 -5.83 -11.81
C HIS A 236 -18.94 -4.35 -12.21
N VAL A 237 -18.08 -3.45 -11.72
CA VAL A 237 -18.12 -2.02 -12.04
C VAL A 237 -17.96 -1.80 -13.54
N ARG A 238 -16.99 -2.47 -14.18
CA ARG A 238 -16.75 -2.33 -15.62
C ARG A 238 -17.93 -2.79 -16.46
N SER A 239 -18.51 -3.94 -16.14
CA SER A 239 -19.69 -4.46 -16.84
C SER A 239 -20.88 -3.49 -16.73
N ASN A 240 -21.13 -2.93 -15.54
CA ASN A 240 -22.19 -1.94 -15.35
C ASN A 240 -21.92 -0.62 -16.08
N CYS A 241 -20.65 -0.28 -16.32
CA CYS A 241 -20.25 0.89 -17.11
C CYS A 241 -20.11 0.61 -18.61
N GLY A 242 -20.47 -0.58 -19.11
CA GLY A 242 -20.33 -0.96 -20.52
C GLY A 242 -18.87 -1.10 -20.99
N LEU A 243 -17.93 -1.27 -20.07
CA LEU A 243 -16.51 -1.48 -20.35
C LEU A 243 -16.20 -2.97 -20.50
N LYS A 244 -15.26 -3.31 -21.39
CA LYS A 244 -14.81 -4.71 -21.57
C LYS A 244 -14.26 -5.28 -20.27
N SER A 245 -14.63 -6.54 -20.01
CA SER A 245 -14.10 -7.31 -18.88
C SER A 245 -12.57 -7.44 -18.97
N THR A 246 -11.91 -7.47 -17.82
CA THR A 246 -10.47 -7.71 -17.67
C THR A 246 -10.19 -9.10 -17.11
N THR A 247 -11.19 -9.99 -17.10
CA THR A 247 -11.11 -11.32 -16.46
C THR A 247 -10.26 -12.32 -17.22
N ASP A 248 -10.01 -12.08 -18.50
CA ASP A 248 -9.39 -13.06 -19.40
C ASP A 248 -7.90 -13.21 -19.14
N GLU A 249 -7.27 -12.19 -18.55
CA GLU A 249 -5.86 -12.22 -18.17
C GLU A 249 -5.67 -12.37 -16.65
N PRO A 250 -4.67 -13.16 -16.21
CA PRO A 250 -4.31 -13.26 -14.80
C PRO A 250 -3.78 -11.92 -14.27
N THR A 251 -4.19 -11.54 -13.06
CA THR A 251 -3.65 -10.36 -12.39
C THR A 251 -2.23 -10.64 -11.89
N SER A 252 -1.28 -9.79 -12.25
CA SER A 252 0.10 -9.89 -11.77
C SER A 252 0.20 -9.46 -10.31
N ILE A 253 0.84 -10.29 -9.49
CA ILE A 253 1.25 -9.95 -8.11
C ILE A 253 2.76 -10.10 -8.02
N TYR A 254 3.45 -9.06 -7.57
CA TYR A 254 4.89 -9.01 -7.50
C TYR A 254 5.37 -9.31 -6.08
N GLU A 255 6.39 -10.16 -6.00
CA GLU A 255 7.09 -10.61 -4.79
C GLU A 255 8.59 -10.53 -5.04
N ASP A 256 9.39 -10.22 -4.03
CA ASP A 256 10.84 -10.11 -4.18
C ASP A 256 11.60 -11.33 -3.61
N ASN A 257 10.94 -12.11 -2.75
CA ASN A 257 11.50 -13.31 -2.15
C ASN A 257 11.49 -14.50 -3.12
N ALA A 258 12.68 -14.87 -3.62
CA ALA A 258 12.85 -15.98 -4.55
C ALA A 258 12.34 -17.33 -4.01
N ALA A 259 12.48 -17.59 -2.71
CA ALA A 259 12.01 -18.84 -2.10
C ALA A 259 10.47 -18.90 -2.05
N CYS A 260 9.82 -17.77 -1.78
CA CYS A 260 8.35 -17.65 -1.81
C CYS A 260 7.82 -17.94 -3.23
N ILE A 261 8.45 -17.31 -4.24
CA ILE A 261 8.08 -17.48 -5.65
C ILE A 261 8.28 -18.92 -6.11
N GLU A 262 9.40 -19.54 -5.73
CA GLU A 262 9.68 -20.92 -6.11
C GLU A 262 8.69 -21.90 -5.47
N GLN A 263 8.32 -21.68 -4.20
CA GLN A 263 7.26 -22.45 -3.55
C GLN A 263 5.89 -22.29 -4.22
N MET A 264 5.61 -21.13 -4.84
CA MET A 264 4.39 -20.98 -5.64
C MET A 264 4.40 -21.82 -6.91
N LYS A 265 5.58 -22.01 -7.55
CA LYS A 265 5.71 -22.84 -8.76
C LYS A 265 5.65 -24.34 -8.47
N GLN A 266 6.33 -24.79 -7.43
CA GLN A 266 6.53 -26.23 -7.16
C GLN A 266 5.31 -26.95 -6.58
N GLY A 267 4.31 -26.21 -6.09
CA GLY A 267 3.18 -26.83 -5.38
C GLY A 267 3.48 -27.09 -3.90
N TYR A 268 2.49 -27.58 -3.14
CA TYR A 268 2.76 -28.08 -1.80
C TYR A 268 3.52 -29.40 -1.87
N ILE A 269 4.84 -29.33 -1.72
CA ILE A 269 5.69 -30.51 -1.49
C ILE A 269 5.95 -30.56 0.01
N LYS A 270 5.42 -31.58 0.68
CA LYS A 270 5.63 -31.80 2.12
C LYS A 270 7.08 -32.25 2.34
N GLY A 271 7.97 -31.29 2.54
CA GLY A 271 9.37 -31.51 2.91
C GLY A 271 9.68 -30.93 4.29
N ASP A 272 10.87 -31.17 4.81
CA ASP A 272 11.27 -30.68 6.14
C ASP A 272 11.19 -29.16 6.28
N ASN A 273 11.42 -28.43 5.18
CA ASN A 273 11.40 -26.96 5.14
C ASN A 273 9.99 -26.35 5.04
N THR A 274 8.95 -27.14 4.71
CA THR A 274 7.58 -26.65 4.48
C THR A 274 6.55 -27.31 5.39
N LYS A 275 6.90 -28.38 6.11
CA LYS A 275 5.99 -29.14 6.99
C LYS A 275 5.31 -28.31 8.09
N HIS A 276 5.90 -27.17 8.45
CA HIS A 276 5.39 -26.25 9.47
C HIS A 276 4.46 -25.15 8.89
N ILE A 277 4.38 -25.03 7.56
CA ILE A 277 3.53 -24.05 6.88
C ILE A 277 2.15 -24.68 6.70
N SER A 278 1.11 -23.99 7.19
CA SER A 278 -0.26 -24.50 7.13
C SER A 278 -0.73 -24.71 5.69
N PRO A 279 -1.42 -25.84 5.39
CA PRO A 279 -1.94 -26.12 4.05
C PRO A 279 -2.83 -25.03 3.43
N LYS A 280 -3.50 -24.22 4.27
CA LYS A 280 -4.38 -23.13 3.82
C LYS A 280 -3.65 -22.06 2.99
N PHE A 281 -2.35 -21.88 3.21
CA PHE A 281 -1.55 -20.90 2.49
C PHE A 281 -1.27 -21.31 1.03
N PHE A 282 -1.52 -22.57 0.67
CA PHE A 282 -1.43 -23.05 -0.70
C PHE A 282 -2.71 -22.76 -1.52
N TYR A 283 -3.71 -22.08 -0.95
CA TYR A 283 -4.81 -21.46 -1.70
C TYR A 283 -4.31 -20.62 -2.90
N ASN A 284 -3.16 -19.97 -2.73
CA ASN A 284 -2.53 -19.14 -3.76
C ASN A 284 -2.22 -19.95 -5.03
N GLN A 285 -1.71 -21.17 -4.86
CA GLN A 285 -1.40 -22.08 -5.96
C GLN A 285 -2.66 -22.52 -6.70
N GLN A 286 -3.75 -22.76 -5.98
CA GLN A 286 -5.04 -23.07 -6.60
C GLN A 286 -5.50 -21.91 -7.50
N GLN A 287 -5.38 -20.65 -7.06
CA GLN A 287 -5.78 -19.50 -7.88
C GLN A 287 -4.87 -19.29 -9.10
N GLN A 288 -3.58 -19.61 -8.98
CA GLN A 288 -2.65 -19.57 -10.12
C GLN A 288 -2.96 -20.66 -11.15
N LYS A 289 -3.31 -21.88 -10.72
CA LYS A 289 -3.80 -22.95 -11.61
C LYS A 289 -5.10 -22.59 -12.31
N LEU A 290 -5.97 -21.82 -11.64
CA LEU A 290 -7.20 -21.26 -12.23
C LEU A 290 -6.94 -20.04 -13.13
N LEU A 291 -5.67 -19.70 -13.41
CA LEU A 291 -5.25 -18.55 -14.23
C LEU A 291 -5.85 -17.21 -13.78
N LYS A 292 -6.16 -17.07 -12.49
CA LYS A 292 -6.69 -15.80 -11.94
C LYS A 292 -5.59 -14.85 -11.54
N ILE A 293 -4.44 -15.38 -11.15
CA ILE A 293 -3.27 -14.63 -10.71
C ILE A 293 -2.01 -15.15 -11.38
N LYS A 294 -0.99 -14.29 -11.46
CA LYS A 294 0.37 -14.64 -11.84
C LYS A 294 1.35 -14.01 -10.86
N VAL A 295 2.07 -14.83 -10.09
CA VAL A 295 3.11 -14.34 -9.18
C VAL A 295 4.40 -14.13 -9.98
N ASN A 296 4.93 -12.91 -9.97
CA ASN A 296 6.14 -12.52 -10.68
C ASN A 296 7.21 -12.03 -9.70
N GLN A 297 8.48 -12.19 -10.08
CA GLN A 297 9.58 -11.63 -9.30
C GLN A 297 9.72 -10.12 -9.56
N VAL A 298 10.00 -9.36 -8.51
CA VAL A 298 10.47 -7.97 -8.56
C VAL A 298 11.77 -7.84 -7.76
N ARG A 299 12.57 -6.81 -8.04
CA ARG A 299 13.72 -6.48 -7.20
C ARG A 299 13.23 -5.89 -5.88
N SER A 300 13.91 -6.17 -4.78
CA SER A 300 13.56 -5.62 -3.45
C SER A 300 13.51 -4.09 -3.45
N GLU A 301 14.46 -3.42 -4.10
CA GLU A 301 14.47 -1.95 -4.24
C GLU A 301 13.28 -1.37 -5.02
N ASP A 302 12.55 -2.24 -5.72
CA ASP A 302 11.40 -1.91 -6.53
C ASP A 302 10.08 -2.46 -5.98
N ASN A 303 10.10 -3.14 -4.83
CA ASN A 303 8.89 -3.62 -4.20
C ASN A 303 8.20 -2.49 -3.41
N VAL A 304 7.16 -1.88 -3.99
CA VAL A 304 6.43 -0.78 -3.32
C VAL A 304 5.68 -1.23 -2.07
N ALA A 305 5.50 -2.54 -1.86
CA ALA A 305 4.89 -3.08 -0.64
C ALA A 305 5.76 -2.81 0.62
N ASP A 306 7.04 -2.49 0.46
CA ASP A 306 7.95 -2.06 1.52
C ASP A 306 7.43 -0.88 2.35
N LEU A 307 6.65 0.03 1.74
CA LEU A 307 6.00 1.15 2.44
C LEU A 307 5.08 0.68 3.58
N PHE A 308 4.58 -0.55 3.48
CA PHE A 308 3.57 -1.10 4.38
C PHE A 308 4.17 -2.09 5.40
N THR A 309 5.47 -2.38 5.33
CA THR A 309 6.11 -3.38 6.20
C THR A 309 7.20 -2.81 7.10
N LYS A 310 7.82 -1.69 6.71
CA LYS A 310 8.96 -1.09 7.43
C LYS A 310 9.02 0.43 7.25
N SER A 311 9.76 1.09 8.15
CA SER A 311 10.13 2.49 7.95
C SER A 311 11.36 2.58 7.06
N LEU A 312 11.30 3.46 6.06
CA LEU A 312 12.27 3.53 4.97
C LEU A 312 13.14 4.79 5.03
N PRO A 313 14.38 4.74 4.51
CA PRO A 313 15.16 5.94 4.23
C PRO A 313 14.38 6.89 3.32
N LYS A 314 14.61 8.20 3.48
CA LYS A 314 13.86 9.25 2.78
C LYS A 314 13.75 9.04 1.27
N SER A 315 14.87 8.78 0.59
CA SER A 315 14.90 8.60 -0.87
C SER A 315 14.03 7.43 -1.34
N THR A 316 14.13 6.29 -0.65
CA THR A 316 13.32 5.09 -0.95
C THR A 316 11.85 5.34 -0.64
N PHE A 317 11.55 5.99 0.47
CA PHE A 317 10.19 6.37 0.85
C PHE A 317 9.54 7.25 -0.23
N GLU A 318 10.18 8.35 -0.61
CA GLU A 318 9.69 9.27 -1.65
C GLU A 318 9.52 8.57 -3.01
N LYS A 319 10.46 7.70 -3.39
CA LYS A 319 10.37 6.85 -4.59
C LYS A 319 9.09 6.00 -4.58
N HIS A 320 8.83 5.27 -3.51
CA HIS A 320 7.66 4.40 -3.46
C HIS A 320 6.35 5.17 -3.34
N VAL A 321 6.33 6.28 -2.60
CA VAL A 321 5.16 7.19 -2.51
C VAL A 321 4.76 7.68 -3.91
N ALA A 322 5.75 8.08 -4.72
CA ALA A 322 5.50 8.44 -6.11
C ALA A 322 5.01 7.25 -6.95
N ARG A 323 5.53 6.04 -6.73
CA ARG A 323 5.13 4.85 -7.50
C ARG A 323 3.73 4.33 -7.20
N ILE A 324 3.15 4.66 -6.03
CA ILE A 324 1.76 4.31 -5.70
C ILE A 324 0.75 5.39 -6.10
N GLY A 325 1.18 6.40 -6.87
CA GLY A 325 0.31 7.44 -7.42
C GLY A 325 -0.07 8.56 -6.43
N LEU A 326 0.60 8.66 -5.28
CA LEU A 326 0.41 9.79 -4.38
C LEU A 326 1.13 11.03 -4.93
N ARG A 327 0.41 12.14 -5.11
CA ARG A 327 0.90 13.38 -5.73
C ARG A 327 0.45 14.59 -4.93
N LYS A 328 1.22 15.67 -4.96
CA LYS A 328 0.76 16.98 -4.47
C LYS A 328 -0.14 17.65 -5.49
N LEU A 329 -1.21 18.27 -5.02
CA LEU A 329 -2.14 19.05 -5.85
C LEU A 329 -1.45 20.18 -6.63
N SER A 330 -0.41 20.76 -6.03
CA SER A 330 0.43 21.82 -6.62
C SER A 330 1.37 21.34 -7.74
N GLU A 331 1.66 20.04 -7.81
CA GLU A 331 2.55 19.43 -8.81
C GLU A 331 1.77 18.86 -10.02
N LEU A 332 0.44 18.90 -9.99
CA LEU A 332 -0.42 18.39 -11.06
C LEU A 332 -0.72 19.47 -12.11
N PRO A 333 -0.80 19.10 -13.41
CA PRO A 333 -0.99 20.03 -14.53
C PRO A 333 -2.42 20.55 -14.73
#